data_AF-A0A4Y1RUV6-F1
#
_entry.id   AF-A0A4Y1RUV6-F1
#
_cell.length_a   1.000
_cell.length_b   1.000
_cell.length_c   1.000
_cell.angle_alpha   90.00
_cell.angle_beta   90.00
_cell.angle_gamma   90.00
#
_symmetry.space_group_name_H-M   'P 1'
#
loop_
_entity.id
_entity.type
_entity.pdbx_description
1 polymer ?
#
loop_
_entity_poly.entity_id
_entity_poly.type
_entity_poly.pdbx_seq_one_letter_code
_entity_poly.pdbx_strand_id
1 'polypeptide(L)'
;MDLILTQLDVLRTIKYIHSHNMFHNGLNETYNYAVVSGQIKIINIHSNVKDLEDPVHPSELQALRMKDLIAFRNMLKEKIMLPKVPWADRDYFFAFFDKEEELYPIFVEKLASHPFLLTPAGRMECFSNIRKSAFKSNKFKRILNGRTFLKYRNWNREDMAREFQKIMV
;
A
#
# COMPACT_ATOMS: atom_id res chain seq x y z
N MET A 1 16.03 4.66 9.42
CA MET A 1 15.57 4.29 8.08
C MET A 1 14.08 4.09 8.16
N ASP A 2 13.29 4.87 7.43
CA ASP A 2 11.83 4.79 7.47
C ASP A 2 11.36 3.71 6.49
N LEU A 3 10.88 2.59 7.04
CA LEU A 3 10.47 1.41 6.28
C LEU A 3 9.37 1.75 5.25
N ILE A 4 8.53 2.74 5.56
CA ILE A 4 7.41 3.18 4.71
C ILE A 4 7.93 3.84 3.42
N LEU A 5 8.94 4.71 3.53
CA LEU A 5 9.52 5.39 2.36
C LEU A 5 10.14 4.38 1.38
N THR A 6 10.79 3.34 1.91
CA THR A 6 11.40 2.31 1.07
C THR A 6 10.39 1.45 0.32
N GLN A 7 9.19 1.24 0.87
CA GLN A 7 8.15 0.45 0.21
C GLN A 7 7.50 1.20 -0.96
N LEU A 8 7.28 2.51 -0.81
CA LEU A 8 6.72 3.35 -1.87
C LEU A 8 7.67 3.46 -3.08
N ASP A 9 8.98 3.55 -2.83
CA ASP A 9 9.98 3.62 -3.90
C ASP A 9 10.11 2.31 -4.67
N VAL A 10 9.97 1.17 -3.99
CA VAL A 10 9.88 -0.14 -4.64
C VAL A 10 8.63 -0.24 -5.52
N LEU A 11 7.46 0.19 -5.04
CA LEU A 11 6.22 0.17 -5.83
C LEU A 11 6.31 1.08 -7.07
N ARG A 12 6.92 2.27 -6.94
CA ARG A 12 7.20 3.16 -8.08
C ARG A 12 8.10 2.50 -9.11
N THR A 13 9.11 1.78 -8.66
CA THR A 13 10.03 1.03 -9.53
C THR A 13 9.29 -0.08 -10.27
N ILE A 14 8.42 -0.85 -9.60
CA ILE A 14 7.58 -1.87 -10.25
C ILE A 14 6.67 -1.23 -11.30
N LYS A 15 6.00 -0.11 -10.97
CA LYS A 15 5.16 0.63 -11.92
C LYS A 15 5.96 1.09 -13.15
N TYR A 16 7.19 1.54 -12.95
CA TYR A 16 8.09 1.95 -14.02
C TYR A 16 8.51 0.77 -14.92
N ILE A 17 8.82 -0.39 -14.34
CA ILE A 17 9.09 -1.63 -15.10
C ILE A 17 7.86 -1.98 -15.97
N HIS A 18 6.67 -1.98 -15.37
CA HIS A 18 5.42 -2.30 -16.06
C HIS A 18 5.03 -1.30 -17.16
N SER A 19 5.41 -0.03 -17.05
CA SER A 19 5.13 0.99 -18.08
C SER A 19 5.98 0.82 -19.33
N HIS A 20 7.05 0.04 -19.24
CA HIS A 20 7.91 -0.34 -20.38
C HIS A 20 7.60 -1.76 -20.86
N ASN A 21 6.44 -2.30 -20.51
CA ASN A 21 5.99 -3.66 -20.82
C ASN A 21 6.96 -4.77 -20.36
N MET A 22 7.81 -4.46 -19.38
CA MET A 22 8.69 -5.44 -18.73
C MET A 22 8.04 -5.96 -17.45
N PHE A 23 8.55 -7.09 -16.96
CA PHE A 23 8.08 -7.78 -15.75
C PHE A 23 9.26 -8.29 -14.94
N HIS A 24 9.27 -8.11 -13.63
CA HIS A 24 10.37 -8.58 -12.82
C HIS A 24 10.41 -10.11 -12.73
N ASN A 25 9.28 -10.79 -12.59
CA ASN A 25 9.15 -12.26 -12.51
C ASN A 25 9.89 -12.95 -11.33
N GLY A 26 10.22 -12.20 -10.27
CA GLY A 26 11.03 -12.71 -9.16
C GLY A 26 10.90 -11.91 -7.86
N LEU A 27 9.89 -11.06 -7.74
CA LEU A 27 9.74 -10.14 -6.59
C LEU A 27 9.44 -10.87 -5.27
N ASN A 28 9.19 -12.17 -5.27
CA ASN A 28 9.04 -12.97 -4.06
C ASN A 28 10.41 -13.28 -3.40
N GLU A 29 11.49 -13.24 -4.16
CA GLU A 29 12.82 -13.67 -3.70
C GLU A 29 13.68 -12.52 -3.19
N THR A 30 14.24 -12.67 -1.99
CA THR A 30 15.05 -11.62 -1.34
C THR A 30 16.33 -11.25 -2.09
N TYR A 31 16.90 -12.15 -2.90
CA TYR A 31 18.12 -11.89 -3.67
C TYR A 31 17.90 -10.92 -4.86
N ASN A 32 16.64 -10.57 -5.16
CA ASN A 32 16.29 -9.57 -6.16
C ASN A 32 16.16 -8.15 -5.56
N TYR A 33 16.59 -7.98 -4.31
CA TYR A 33 16.58 -6.71 -3.60
C TYR A 33 17.97 -6.38 -3.07
N ALA A 34 18.34 -5.10 -3.16
CA ALA A 34 19.56 -4.57 -2.56
C ALA A 34 19.24 -3.34 -1.71
N VAL A 35 20.03 -3.11 -0.65
CA VAL A 35 19.98 -1.86 0.11
C VAL A 35 21.13 -0.98 -0.33
N VAL A 36 20.83 0.14 -0.99
CA VAL A 36 21.81 1.11 -1.47
C VAL A 36 21.50 2.46 -0.84
N SER A 37 22.46 3.04 -0.12
CA SER A 37 22.30 4.31 0.59
C SER A 37 21.07 4.35 1.51
N GLY A 38 20.78 3.22 2.17
CA GLY A 38 19.63 3.10 3.08
C GLY A 38 18.26 3.03 2.40
N GLN A 39 18.21 2.77 1.09
CA GLN A 39 16.97 2.55 0.33
C GLN A 39 16.94 1.15 -0.27
N ILE A 40 15.77 0.51 -0.25
CA ILE A 40 15.55 -0.76 -0.93
C ILE A 40 15.44 -0.49 -2.44
N LYS A 41 16.23 -1.19 -3.23
CA LYS A 41 16.21 -1.16 -4.70
C LYS A 41 15.92 -2.54 -5.24
N ILE A 42 15.15 -2.59 -6.32
CA ILE A 42 14.93 -3.81 -7.11
C ILE A 42 16.14 -4.00 -8.03
N ILE A 43 16.64 -5.23 -8.10
CA ILE A 43 17.76 -5.65 -8.95
C ILE A 43 17.42 -6.98 -9.63
N ASN A 44 18.22 -7.40 -10.61
CA ASN A 44 18.04 -8.67 -11.34
C ASN A 44 16.65 -8.76 -11.99
N ILE A 45 16.29 -7.86 -12.91
CA ILE A 45 15.03 -7.96 -13.66
C ILE A 45 15.12 -9.17 -14.60
N HIS A 46 14.18 -10.11 -14.52
CA HIS A 46 14.26 -11.40 -15.26
C HIS A 46 13.55 -11.37 -16.63
N SER A 47 12.82 -10.31 -16.98
CA SER A 47 12.22 -10.19 -18.33
C SER A 47 13.28 -9.97 -19.40
N ASN A 48 13.03 -10.52 -20.59
CA ASN A 48 13.89 -10.34 -21.74
C ASN A 48 13.31 -9.28 -22.69
N VAL A 49 14.17 -8.51 -23.35
CA VAL A 49 13.77 -7.58 -24.42
C VAL A 49 13.04 -8.31 -25.56
N LYS A 50 13.39 -9.58 -25.80
CA LYS A 50 12.68 -10.43 -26.78
C LYS A 50 11.20 -10.64 -26.44
N ASP A 51 10.83 -10.57 -25.16
CA ASP A 51 9.43 -10.69 -24.72
C ASP A 51 8.60 -9.44 -25.09
N LEU A 52 9.25 -8.36 -25.57
CA LEU A 52 8.62 -7.12 -26.03
C LEU A 52 8.31 -7.13 -27.54
N GLU A 53 8.85 -8.08 -28.29
CA GLU A 53 8.74 -8.14 -29.75
C GLU A 53 7.40 -8.76 -30.21
N ASP A 54 6.76 -9.55 -29.34
CA ASP A 54 5.44 -10.13 -29.60
C ASP A 54 4.32 -9.29 -28.93
N PRO A 55 3.25 -8.93 -29.67
CA PRO A 55 2.13 -8.20 -29.09
C PRO A 55 1.37 -9.09 -28.10
N VAL A 56 1.64 -8.91 -26.81
CA VAL A 56 0.90 -9.55 -25.71
C VAL A 56 -0.50 -8.97 -25.61
N HIS A 57 -1.53 -9.82 -25.49
CA HIS A 57 -2.91 -9.38 -25.38
C HIS A 57 -3.11 -8.55 -24.08
N PRO A 58 -3.95 -7.48 -24.06
CA PRO A 58 -4.12 -6.63 -22.87
C PRO A 58 -4.49 -7.36 -21.57
N SER A 59 -5.26 -8.44 -21.67
CA SER A 59 -5.63 -9.28 -20.52
C SER A 59 -4.44 -10.06 -19.94
N GLU A 60 -3.53 -10.52 -20.80
CA GLU A 60 -2.31 -11.22 -20.39
C GLU A 60 -1.33 -10.23 -19.74
N LEU A 61 -1.22 -9.01 -20.28
CA LEU A 61 -0.46 -7.93 -19.65
C LEU A 61 -0.99 -7.62 -18.24
N GLN A 62 -2.32 -7.58 -18.06
CA GLN A 62 -2.90 -7.38 -16.73
C GLN A 62 -2.53 -8.53 -15.78
N ALA A 63 -2.67 -9.79 -16.21
CA ALA A 63 -2.34 -10.95 -15.38
C ALA A 63 -0.86 -10.96 -14.94
N LEU A 64 0.06 -10.64 -15.86
CA LEU A 64 1.50 -10.57 -15.57
C LEU A 64 1.83 -9.45 -14.57
N ARG A 65 1.25 -8.26 -14.75
CA ARG A 65 1.43 -7.15 -13.81
C ARG A 65 0.91 -7.48 -12.41
N MET A 66 -0.25 -8.13 -12.33
CA MET A 66 -0.82 -8.55 -11.05
C MET A 66 0.01 -9.65 -10.38
N LYS A 67 0.56 -10.59 -11.16
CA LYS A 67 1.48 -11.61 -10.66
C LYS A 67 2.70 -10.99 -9.97
N ASP A 68 3.32 -9.97 -10.57
CA ASP A 68 4.45 -9.25 -9.96
C ASP A 68 4.05 -8.52 -8.66
N LEU A 69 2.88 -7.88 -8.62
CA LEU A 69 2.38 -7.21 -7.42
C LEU A 69 2.06 -8.21 -6.29
N ILE A 70 1.53 -9.38 -6.61
CA ILE A 70 1.29 -10.46 -5.64
C ILE A 70 2.62 -11.01 -5.11
N ALA A 71 3.62 -11.19 -5.98
CA ALA A 71 4.96 -11.62 -5.57
C ALA A 71 5.60 -10.61 -4.60
N PHE A 72 5.49 -9.31 -4.91
CA PHE A 72 5.93 -8.23 -4.01
C PHE A 72 5.19 -8.26 -2.66
N ARG A 73 3.86 -8.44 -2.67
CA ARG A 73 3.06 -8.60 -1.45
C ARG A 73 3.57 -9.75 -0.57
N ASN A 74 3.84 -10.91 -1.17
CA ASN A 74 4.32 -12.08 -0.45
C ASN A 74 5.69 -11.81 0.19
N MET A 75 6.61 -11.18 -0.54
CA MET A 75 7.90 -10.76 0.00
C MET A 75 7.74 -9.82 1.20
N LEU A 76 6.89 -8.78 1.08
CA LEU A 76 6.60 -7.87 2.18
C LEU A 76 6.06 -8.61 3.41
N LYS A 77 5.09 -9.51 3.21
CA LYS A 77 4.42 -10.25 4.28
C LYS A 77 5.36 -11.23 5.00
N GLU A 78 6.19 -11.94 4.25
CA GLU A 78 7.00 -13.04 4.76
C GLU A 78 8.38 -12.62 5.25
N LYS A 79 8.95 -11.53 4.70
CA LYS A 79 10.36 -11.19 4.92
C LYS A 79 10.56 -9.86 5.63
N ILE A 80 9.61 -8.92 5.50
CA ILE A 80 9.77 -7.56 6.05
C ILE A 80 8.79 -7.31 7.19
N MET A 81 7.52 -7.72 7.05
CA MET A 81 6.43 -7.33 7.95
C MET A 81 5.84 -8.53 8.68
N LEU A 82 6.72 -9.32 9.31
CA LEU A 82 6.38 -10.58 9.96
C LEU A 82 5.15 -10.46 10.87
N PRO A 83 4.21 -11.43 10.84
CA PRO A 83 2.91 -11.34 11.50
C PRO A 83 2.94 -11.50 13.02
N LYS A 84 4.10 -11.39 13.67
CA LYS A 84 4.29 -11.73 15.11
C LYS A 84 3.38 -10.95 16.05
N VAL A 85 2.91 -9.77 15.63
CA VAL A 85 1.91 -8.98 16.35
C VAL A 85 0.77 -8.64 15.38
N PRO A 86 -0.50 -8.82 15.78
CA PRO A 86 -1.65 -8.34 15.01
C PRO A 86 -1.53 -6.84 14.76
N TRP A 87 -1.61 -6.42 13.50
CA TRP A 87 -1.52 -5.01 13.13
C TRP A 87 -2.56 -4.74 12.06
N ALA A 88 -3.72 -4.25 12.50
CA ALA A 88 -4.89 -4.07 11.64
C ALA A 88 -4.56 -3.30 10.35
N ASP A 89 -3.85 -2.18 10.42
CA ASP A 89 -3.52 -1.38 9.22
C ASP A 89 -2.65 -2.14 8.21
N ARG A 90 -1.68 -2.93 8.69
CA ARG A 90 -0.85 -3.82 7.86
C ARG A 90 -1.71 -4.93 7.25
N ASP A 91 -2.56 -5.53 8.05
CA ASP A 91 -3.39 -6.67 7.64
C ASP A 91 -4.43 -6.21 6.60
N TYR A 92 -5.03 -5.03 6.78
CA TYR A 92 -5.89 -4.38 5.78
C TYR A 92 -5.12 -4.03 4.49
N PHE A 93 -3.88 -3.55 4.59
CA PHE A 93 -3.04 -3.30 3.42
C PHE A 93 -2.80 -4.59 2.62
N PHE A 94 -2.48 -5.71 3.27
CA PHE A 94 -2.28 -6.97 2.54
C PHE A 94 -3.58 -7.50 1.93
N ALA A 95 -4.71 -7.36 2.62
CA ALA A 95 -6.01 -7.74 2.09
C ALA A 95 -6.44 -6.90 0.87
N PHE A 96 -5.84 -5.71 0.66
CA PHE A 96 -6.09 -4.90 -0.52
C PHE A 96 -5.68 -5.62 -1.82
N PHE A 97 -4.63 -6.44 -1.78
CA PHE A 97 -4.13 -7.16 -2.94
C PHE A 97 -5.05 -8.29 -3.42
N ASP A 98 -5.91 -8.81 -2.54
CA ASP A 98 -6.85 -9.89 -2.85
C ASP A 98 -8.14 -9.37 -3.51
N LYS A 99 -8.22 -8.08 -3.86
CA LYS A 99 -9.34 -7.49 -4.59
C LYS A 99 -9.17 -7.71 -6.09
N GLU A 100 -9.65 -8.84 -6.59
CA GLU A 100 -9.43 -9.33 -7.96
C GLU A 100 -10.13 -8.49 -9.05
N GLU A 101 -11.10 -7.64 -8.70
CA GLU A 101 -11.99 -7.01 -9.70
C GLU A 101 -11.48 -5.67 -10.28
N GLU A 102 -10.36 -5.13 -9.81
CA GLU A 102 -9.90 -3.80 -10.24
C GLU A 102 -8.95 -3.84 -11.44
N LEU A 103 -9.18 -2.95 -12.42
CA LEU A 103 -8.25 -2.73 -13.54
C LEU A 103 -6.89 -2.26 -13.01
N TYR A 104 -5.81 -2.81 -13.57
CA TYR A 104 -4.44 -2.55 -13.11
C TYR A 104 -4.10 -1.06 -12.88
N PRO A 105 -4.39 -0.11 -13.79
CA PRO A 105 -4.05 1.30 -13.56
C PRO A 105 -4.75 1.88 -12.34
N ILE A 106 -6.00 1.50 -12.09
CA ILE A 106 -6.77 1.95 -10.93
C ILE A 106 -6.24 1.29 -9.66
N PHE A 107 -5.96 -0.02 -9.75
CA PHE A 107 -5.44 -0.81 -8.65
C PHE A 107 -4.09 -0.25 -8.15
N VAL A 108 -3.14 0.01 -9.05
CA VAL A 108 -1.79 0.46 -8.66
C VAL A 108 -1.78 1.86 -8.06
N GLU A 109 -2.65 2.76 -8.54
CA GLU A 109 -2.82 4.10 -7.96
C GLU A 109 -3.42 4.06 -6.56
N LYS A 110 -4.45 3.22 -6.35
CA LYS A 110 -5.01 3.00 -5.02
C LYS A 110 -4.04 2.33 -4.07
N LEU A 111 -3.24 1.39 -4.57
CA LEU A 111 -2.19 0.74 -3.78
C LEU A 111 -1.13 1.76 -3.34
N ALA A 112 -0.65 2.61 -4.26
CA ALA A 112 0.35 3.64 -3.97
C ALA A 112 -0.16 4.74 -3.03
N SER A 113 -1.46 5.00 -3.01
CA SER A 113 -2.12 5.95 -2.12
C SER A 113 -2.67 5.31 -0.84
N HIS A 114 -2.44 4.00 -0.62
CA HIS A 114 -2.94 3.31 0.56
C HIS A 114 -2.33 3.94 1.83
N PRO A 115 -3.12 4.28 2.87
CA PRO A 115 -2.63 4.99 4.05
C PRO A 115 -1.43 4.34 4.73
N PHE A 116 -1.32 3.02 4.64
CA PHE A 116 -0.20 2.24 5.15
C PHE A 116 1.16 2.62 4.53
N LEU A 117 1.18 2.98 3.24
CA LEU A 117 2.40 3.36 2.51
C LEU A 117 2.70 4.87 2.60
N LEU A 118 1.89 5.63 3.33
CA LEU A 118 2.05 7.08 3.45
C LEU A 118 2.83 7.45 4.71
N THR A 119 3.64 8.50 4.58
CA THR A 119 4.26 9.18 5.73
C THR A 119 3.17 9.67 6.70
N PRO A 120 3.50 9.94 7.98
CA PRO A 120 2.53 10.50 8.92
C PRO A 120 1.81 11.76 8.39
N ALA A 121 2.55 12.66 7.73
CA ALA A 121 1.97 13.85 7.10
C ALA A 121 1.02 13.49 5.95
N GLY A 122 1.41 12.56 5.07
CA GLY A 122 0.56 12.08 3.98
C GLY A 122 -0.71 11.37 4.46
N ARG A 123 -0.63 10.61 5.57
CA ARG A 123 -1.80 10.00 6.22
C ARG A 123 -2.78 11.07 6.72
N MET A 124 -2.28 12.10 7.38
CA MET A 124 -3.10 13.21 7.86
C MET A 124 -3.78 13.96 6.72
N GLU A 125 -3.08 14.17 5.62
CA GLU A 125 -3.66 14.75 4.40
C GLU A 125 -4.74 13.84 3.80
N CYS A 126 -4.49 12.55 3.68
CA CYS A 126 -5.47 11.56 3.21
C CYS A 126 -6.76 11.61 4.06
N PHE A 127 -6.64 11.57 5.38
CA PHE A 127 -7.78 11.66 6.29
C PHE A 127 -8.48 13.02 6.22
N SER A 128 -7.74 14.11 6.05
CA SER A 128 -8.30 15.44 5.82
C SER A 128 -9.13 15.49 4.54
N ASN A 129 -8.64 14.87 3.46
CA ASN A 129 -9.34 14.81 2.18
C ASN A 129 -10.58 13.92 2.24
N ILE A 130 -10.51 12.75 2.89
CA ILE A 130 -11.67 11.89 3.19
C ILE A 130 -12.68 12.68 4.02
N ARG A 131 -12.24 13.41 5.04
CA ARG A 131 -13.11 14.26 5.84
C ARG A 131 -13.79 15.30 4.96
N LYS A 132 -13.04 16.07 4.16
CA LYS A 132 -13.60 17.11 3.28
C LYS A 132 -14.61 16.54 2.27
N SER A 133 -14.31 15.41 1.64
CA SER A 133 -15.21 14.77 0.67
C SER A 133 -16.45 14.21 1.35
N ALA A 134 -16.29 13.61 2.53
CA ALA A 134 -17.38 13.01 3.26
C ALA A 134 -18.28 14.06 3.93
N PHE A 135 -17.75 15.18 4.44
CA PHE A 135 -18.57 16.29 4.96
C PHE A 135 -19.45 16.97 3.89
N LYS A 136 -19.09 16.86 2.61
CA LYS A 136 -19.95 17.26 1.48
C LYS A 136 -21.12 16.29 1.25
N SER A 137 -21.08 15.09 1.85
CA SER A 137 -22.13 14.07 1.73
C SER A 137 -23.04 14.04 2.97
N ASN A 138 -24.36 14.16 2.75
CA ASN A 138 -25.36 13.96 3.81
C ASN A 138 -25.30 12.55 4.44
N LYS A 139 -24.82 11.54 3.68
CA LYS A 139 -24.67 10.16 4.17
C LYS A 139 -23.60 10.06 5.27
N PHE A 140 -22.49 10.77 5.14
CA PHE A 140 -21.43 10.76 6.14
C PHE A 140 -21.83 11.48 7.42
N LYS A 141 -22.50 12.63 7.31
CA LYS A 141 -23.08 13.32 8.49
C LYS A 141 -24.01 12.38 9.27
N ARG A 142 -24.83 11.58 8.56
CA ARG A 142 -25.70 10.58 9.17
C ARG A 142 -24.92 9.45 9.85
N ILE A 143 -23.82 8.98 9.26
CA ILE A 143 -22.95 7.94 9.86
C ILE A 143 -22.25 8.47 11.12
N LEU A 144 -21.70 9.68 11.08
CA LEU A 144 -21.06 10.33 12.24
C LEU A 144 -22.05 10.58 13.39
N ASN A 145 -23.30 10.89 13.06
CA ASN A 145 -24.38 11.04 14.05
C ASN A 145 -25.03 9.71 14.45
N GLY A 146 -24.58 8.58 13.89
CA GLY A 146 -25.08 7.25 14.23
C GLY A 146 -24.59 6.76 15.59
N ARG A 147 -25.37 5.87 16.23
CA ARG A 147 -25.05 5.30 17.55
C ARG A 147 -23.65 4.67 17.63
N THR A 148 -23.19 4.04 16.54
CA THR A 148 -21.87 3.42 16.46
C THR A 148 -20.72 4.42 16.60
N PHE A 149 -20.88 5.64 16.08
CA PHE A 149 -19.85 6.69 16.15
C PHE A 149 -20.00 7.60 17.38
N LEU A 150 -21.20 7.67 17.97
CA LEU A 150 -21.46 8.44 19.19
C LEU A 150 -20.51 8.09 20.34
N LYS A 151 -20.15 6.81 20.50
CA LYS A 151 -19.19 6.37 21.54
C LYS A 151 -17.76 6.92 21.38
N TYR A 152 -17.37 7.28 20.16
CA TYR A 152 -16.04 7.83 19.86
C TYR A 152 -16.01 9.37 19.90
N ARG A 153 -17.15 10.04 20.09
CA ARG A 153 -17.25 11.50 20.04
C ARG A 153 -16.41 12.18 21.14
N ASN A 154 -16.23 11.48 22.26
CA ASN A 154 -15.43 11.94 23.40
C ASN A 154 -13.93 11.65 23.23
N TRP A 155 -13.52 10.95 22.17
CA TRP A 155 -12.10 10.59 21.95
C TRP A 155 -11.26 11.77 21.45
N ASN A 156 -11.91 12.82 20.92
CA ASN A 156 -11.26 14.06 20.50
C ASN A 156 -11.11 15.06 21.67
N ARG A 157 -10.80 14.57 22.86
CA ARG A 157 -10.56 15.39 24.04
C ARG A 157 -9.08 15.35 24.42
N GLU A 158 -8.56 16.48 24.89
CA GLU A 158 -7.15 16.62 25.28
C GLU A 158 -6.74 15.70 26.46
N ASP A 159 -7.70 15.25 27.27
CA ASP A 159 -7.49 14.31 28.38
C ASP A 159 -7.09 12.91 27.91
N MET A 160 -7.63 12.44 26.78
CA MET A 160 -7.26 11.14 26.16
C MET A 160 -5.78 11.12 25.74
N ALA A 161 -5.23 12.25 25.30
CA ALA A 161 -3.80 12.36 24.99
C ALA A 161 -2.92 12.21 26.24
N ARG A 162 -3.40 12.68 27.42
CA ARG A 162 -2.70 12.51 28.70
C ARG A 162 -2.77 11.07 29.19
N GLU A 163 -3.86 10.35 28.93
CA GLU A 163 -3.97 8.92 29.26
C GLU A 163 -2.97 8.09 28.45
N PHE A 164 -2.79 8.39 27.16
CA PHE A 164 -1.77 7.72 26.35
C PHE A 164 -0.35 7.95 26.87
N GLN A 165 -0.03 9.16 27.34
CA GLN A 165 1.26 9.48 27.95
C GLN A 165 1.55 8.69 29.23
N LYS A 166 0.53 8.29 29.99
CA LYS A 166 0.70 7.48 31.21
C LYS A 166 1.03 6.02 30.92
N ILE A 167 0.71 5.51 29.74
CA ILE A 167 0.99 4.13 29.31
C ILE A 167 2.43 4.01 28.78
N MET A 168 3.05 5.13 28.39
CA MET A 168 4.44 5.16 27.90
C MET A 168 5.50 5.32 29.01
N VAL A 169 5.10 5.20 30.29
CA VAL A 169 6.00 5.20 31.45
C VAL A 169 6.25 3.78 31.92
#